data_AF-C3KMG8-F1
#
_entry.id   AF-C3KMG8-F1
#
_cell.length_a   1.000
_cell.length_b   1.000
_cell.length_c   1.000
_cell.angle_alpha   90.00
_cell.angle_beta   90.00
_cell.angle_gamma   90.00
#
_symmetry.space_group_name_H-M   'P 1'
#
loop_
_entity.id
_entity.type
_entity.pdbx_description
1 polymer ?
#
loop_
_entity_poly.entity_id
_entity_poly.type
_entity_poly.pdbx_seq_one_letter_code
_entity_poly.pdbx_strand_id
1 'polypeptide(L)'
;MIIATRTYFGTEVFDAWAWRVPFLVSFVLVAIAIYIRLQLQETPIFEEIKAKGQMTRNPWREAFLSSNIKYVGIATIVLIGQGVVWYSGQFWALYFLQQVSKVDALTSSYIVGAALLLATPSLIFFGWLSDIIGRKPVILGGMLLAATTYYPLYLWLGTVTQPDNVNYPVAIFIIFILVCYVGMVYGPVGAFLAEFFPGRIRYTSVSVPYHIGNGWGGGLVPFVTSAAFAATGSVGYALIYPIAVPAVCFLLALWLMPETRRVSIWEPVEPRLRS
;
A
#
# COMPACT_ATOMS: atom_id res chain seq x y z
N MET A 1 -2.54 7.12 18.64
CA MET A 1 -1.92 6.97 19.98
C MET A 1 -0.78 7.95 20.22
N ILE A 2 0.23 8.06 19.35
CA ILE A 2 1.37 8.97 19.57
C ILE A 2 0.93 10.42 19.82
N ILE A 3 0.06 10.96 18.96
CA ILE A 3 -0.53 12.30 19.13
C ILE A 3 -1.22 12.42 20.49
N ALA A 4 -2.17 11.54 20.80
CA ALA A 4 -2.90 11.57 22.08
C ALA A 4 -1.98 11.49 23.31
N THR A 5 -0.93 10.67 23.24
CA THR A 5 0.03 10.51 24.34
C THR A 5 0.87 11.77 24.52
N ARG A 6 1.37 12.34 23.41
CA ARG A 6 2.17 13.57 23.43
C ARG A 6 1.36 14.78 23.88
N THR A 7 0.09 14.88 23.47
CA THR A 7 -0.81 15.97 23.89
C THR A 7 -1.21 15.86 25.36
N TYR A 8 -1.40 14.63 25.88
CA TYR A 8 -1.80 14.42 27.27
C TYR A 8 -0.67 14.62 28.28
N PHE A 9 0.52 14.06 28.00
CA PHE A 9 1.65 14.12 28.94
C PHE A 9 2.53 15.36 28.77
N GLY A 10 2.39 16.10 27.65
CA GLY A 10 3.30 17.18 27.29
C GLY A 10 4.61 16.68 26.65
N THR A 11 5.32 17.56 25.96
CA THR A 11 6.53 17.22 25.19
C THR A 11 7.66 16.66 26.04
N GLU A 12 7.99 17.31 27.17
CA GLU A 12 9.10 16.86 28.03
C GLU A 12 8.89 15.44 28.58
N VAL A 13 7.70 15.15 29.10
CA VAL A 13 7.39 13.83 29.68
C VAL A 13 7.29 12.76 28.59
N PHE A 14 6.76 13.13 27.42
CA PHE A 14 6.72 12.26 26.25
C PHE A 14 8.14 11.84 25.82
N ASP A 15 9.04 12.80 25.68
CA ASP A 15 10.42 12.57 25.26
C ASP A 15 11.23 11.80 26.33
N ALA A 16 10.96 12.03 27.62
CA ALA A 16 11.59 11.30 28.72
C ALA A 16 11.18 9.81 28.75
N TRP A 17 9.87 9.52 28.75
CA TRP A 17 9.43 8.13 28.80
C TRP A 17 8.08 7.80 28.19
N ALA A 18 7.14 8.75 28.09
CA ALA A 18 5.77 8.41 27.71
C ALA A 18 5.64 7.98 26.24
N TRP A 19 6.67 8.18 25.40
CA TRP A 19 6.78 7.57 24.07
C TRP A 19 6.66 6.04 24.08
N ARG A 20 6.88 5.38 25.23
CA ARG A 20 6.72 3.93 25.41
C ARG A 20 5.26 3.49 25.59
N VAL A 21 4.36 4.38 26.02
CA VAL A 21 2.96 4.06 26.32
C VAL A 21 2.22 3.45 25.11
N PRO A 22 2.32 3.98 23.88
CA PRO A 22 1.72 3.34 22.70
C PRO A 22 2.16 1.88 22.51
N PHE A 23 3.43 1.57 22.80
CA PHE A 23 3.98 0.21 22.67
C PHE A 23 3.42 -0.74 23.73
N LEU A 24 3.23 -0.25 24.96
CA LEU A 24 2.60 -1.04 26.02
C LEU A 24 1.13 -1.33 25.71
N VAL A 25 0.39 -0.35 25.19
CA VAL A 25 -1.01 -0.58 24.79
C VAL A 25 -1.10 -1.59 23.63
N SER A 26 -0.14 -1.59 22.70
CA SER A 26 -0.09 -2.63 21.65
C SER A 26 0.10 -4.04 22.19
N PHE A 27 0.64 -4.24 23.40
CA PHE A 27 0.72 -5.59 24.00
C PHE A 27 -0.68 -6.20 24.21
N VAL A 28 -1.64 -5.39 24.65
CA VAL A 28 -3.04 -5.81 24.81
C VAL A 28 -3.66 -6.19 23.46
N LEU A 29 -3.41 -5.37 22.43
CA LEU A 29 -3.89 -5.65 21.08
C LEU A 29 -3.30 -6.94 20.50
N VAL A 30 -2.00 -7.19 20.76
CA VAL A 30 -1.33 -8.43 20.35
C VAL A 30 -1.91 -9.64 21.08
N ALA A 31 -2.17 -9.54 22.39
CA ALA A 31 -2.79 -10.62 23.15
C ALA A 31 -4.19 -10.98 22.60
N ILE A 32 -5.01 -9.96 22.29
CA ILE A 32 -6.32 -10.15 21.64
C ILE A 32 -6.15 -10.80 20.25
N ALA A 33 -5.20 -10.33 19.44
CA ALA A 33 -4.95 -10.88 18.11
C ALA A 33 -4.51 -12.36 18.17
N ILE A 34 -3.65 -12.73 19.13
CA ILE A 34 -3.24 -14.12 19.38
C ILE A 34 -4.46 -14.96 19.78
N TYR A 35 -5.26 -14.47 20.73
CA TYR A 35 -6.46 -15.17 21.17
C TYR A 35 -7.42 -15.47 20.01
N ILE A 36 -7.73 -14.46 19.18
CA ILE A 36 -8.58 -14.65 17.99
C ILE A 36 -7.95 -15.66 17.03
N ARG A 37 -6.64 -15.57 16.80
CA ARG A 37 -5.94 -16.45 15.85
C ARG A 37 -5.95 -17.92 16.29
N LEU A 38 -5.92 -18.19 17.58
CA LEU A 38 -6.01 -19.55 18.13
C LEU A 38 -7.41 -20.17 17.97
N GLN A 39 -8.45 -19.37 17.69
CA GLN A 39 -9.83 -19.83 17.51
C GLN A 39 -10.21 -20.02 16.02
N LEU A 40 -9.36 -19.57 15.07
CA LEU A 40 -9.63 -19.70 13.63
C LEU A 40 -9.23 -21.09 13.14
N GLN A 41 -10.20 -21.83 12.60
CA GLN A 41 -9.98 -23.10 11.93
C GLN A 41 -9.36 -22.90 10.54
N GLU A 42 -8.68 -23.92 10.02
CA GLU A 42 -8.16 -23.92 8.66
C GLU A 42 -9.29 -23.70 7.65
N THR A 43 -8.99 -23.01 6.55
CA THR A 43 -10.02 -22.72 5.54
C THR A 43 -10.53 -24.01 4.88
N PRO A 44 -11.84 -24.15 4.58
CA PRO A 44 -12.41 -25.35 3.96
C PRO A 44 -11.70 -25.78 2.67
N ILE A 45 -11.19 -24.82 1.90
CA ILE A 45 -10.45 -25.10 0.66
C ILE A 45 -9.11 -25.79 0.91
N PHE A 46 -8.42 -25.44 2.01
CA PHE A 46 -7.16 -26.06 2.37
C PHE A 46 -7.39 -27.50 2.82
N GLU A 47 -8.47 -27.74 3.58
CA GLU A 47 -8.91 -29.08 3.94
C GLU A 47 -9.27 -29.92 2.71
N GLU A 48 -9.97 -29.34 1.73
CA GLU A 48 -10.34 -30.03 0.49
C GLU A 48 -9.11 -30.39 -0.38
N ILE A 49 -8.15 -29.46 -0.55
CA ILE A 49 -6.91 -29.73 -1.29
C ILE A 49 -6.10 -30.83 -0.59
N LYS A 50 -6.07 -30.81 0.74
CA LYS A 50 -5.43 -31.84 1.56
C LYS A 50 -6.12 -33.20 1.41
N ALA A 51 -7.45 -33.23 1.45
CA ALA A 51 -8.24 -34.44 1.27
C ALA A 51 -8.09 -35.05 -0.12
N LYS A 52 -7.97 -34.22 -1.17
CA LYS A 52 -7.72 -34.66 -2.55
C LYS A 52 -6.27 -35.07 -2.83
N GLY A 53 -5.36 -34.95 -1.86
CA GLY A 53 -3.94 -35.28 -2.03
C GLY A 53 -3.21 -34.37 -3.03
N GLN A 54 -3.76 -33.20 -3.35
CA GLN A 54 -3.23 -32.27 -4.36
C GLN A 54 -2.23 -31.26 -3.77
N MET A 55 -1.75 -31.51 -2.54
CA MET A 55 -0.72 -30.71 -1.90
C MET A 55 0.62 -30.87 -2.61
N THR A 56 1.25 -29.75 -2.93
CA THR A 56 2.59 -29.76 -3.51
C THR A 56 3.63 -30.13 -2.45
N ARG A 57 4.54 -31.02 -2.80
CA ARG A 57 5.60 -31.50 -1.89
C ARG A 57 6.68 -30.43 -1.65
N ASN A 58 6.86 -29.50 -2.59
CA ASN A 58 7.78 -28.37 -2.45
C ASN A 58 7.17 -27.09 -3.08
N PRO A 59 6.35 -26.34 -2.31
CA PRO A 59 5.68 -25.14 -2.80
C PRO A 59 6.64 -24.07 -3.30
N TRP A 60 7.82 -23.95 -2.69
CA TRP A 60 8.81 -22.94 -3.06
C TRP A 60 9.42 -23.22 -4.43
N ARG A 61 9.84 -24.47 -4.68
CA ARG A 61 10.34 -24.89 -6.00
C ARG A 61 9.26 -24.72 -7.08
N GLU A 62 8.02 -25.07 -6.77
CA GLU A 62 6.91 -24.90 -7.72
C GLU A 62 6.55 -23.42 -7.95
N ALA A 63 6.68 -22.55 -6.96
CA ALA A 63 6.42 -21.12 -7.12
C ALA A 63 7.52 -20.42 -7.96
N PHE A 64 8.80 -20.71 -7.68
CA PHE A 64 9.92 -19.89 -8.18
C PHE A 64 10.80 -20.58 -9.23
N LEU A 65 10.86 -21.91 -9.26
CA LEU A 65 11.69 -22.69 -10.19
C LEU A 65 10.84 -23.42 -11.24
N SER A 66 9.66 -22.89 -11.55
CA SER A 66 8.74 -23.43 -12.55
C SER A 66 8.19 -22.33 -13.46
N SER A 67 7.27 -22.68 -14.37
CA SER A 67 6.55 -21.73 -15.21
C SER A 67 5.69 -20.73 -14.42
N ASN A 68 5.50 -20.92 -13.11
CA ASN A 68 4.76 -20.01 -12.24
C ASN A 68 5.52 -18.70 -11.92
N ILE A 69 6.84 -18.67 -12.08
CA ILE A 69 7.66 -17.48 -11.79
C ILE A 69 7.20 -16.25 -12.60
N LYS A 70 6.65 -16.45 -13.79
CA LYS A 70 6.09 -15.38 -14.62
C LYS A 70 4.92 -14.68 -13.91
N TYR A 71 4.08 -15.41 -13.19
CA TYR A 71 2.97 -14.84 -12.42
C TYR A 71 3.51 -14.07 -11.22
N VAL A 72 4.51 -14.62 -10.53
CA VAL A 72 5.23 -13.90 -9.45
C VAL A 72 5.80 -12.57 -9.96
N GLY A 73 6.42 -12.57 -11.15
CA GLY A 73 6.94 -11.35 -11.79
C GLY A 73 5.85 -10.31 -12.07
N ILE A 74 4.72 -10.71 -12.67
CA ILE A 74 3.58 -9.81 -12.93
C ILE A 74 3.03 -9.22 -11.64
N ALA A 75 2.79 -10.06 -10.62
CA ALA A 75 2.32 -9.60 -9.32
C ALA A 75 3.33 -8.63 -8.66
N THR A 76 4.62 -8.89 -8.83
CA THR A 76 5.68 -8.01 -8.29
C THR A 76 5.65 -6.64 -8.95
N ILE A 77 5.50 -6.55 -10.27
CA ILE A 77 5.37 -5.26 -10.98
C ILE A 77 4.16 -4.48 -10.44
N VAL A 78 3.01 -5.14 -10.30
CA VAL A 78 1.79 -4.52 -9.78
C VAL A 78 2.01 -4.02 -8.34
N LEU A 79 2.64 -4.82 -7.48
CA LEU A 79 2.87 -4.47 -6.08
C LEU A 79 3.99 -3.45 -5.87
N ILE A 80 4.96 -3.35 -6.79
CA ILE A 80 5.91 -2.23 -6.81
C ILE A 80 5.17 -0.92 -7.08
N GLY A 81 4.32 -0.87 -8.11
CA GLY A 81 3.51 0.31 -8.39
C GLY A 81 2.58 0.66 -7.23
N GLN A 82 1.90 -0.33 -6.65
CA GLN A 82 1.05 -0.13 -5.47
C GLN A 82 1.87 0.36 -4.27
N GLY A 83 3.03 -0.23 -4.01
CA GLY A 83 3.91 0.14 -2.91
C GLY A 83 4.36 1.59 -3.05
N VAL A 84 4.83 2.00 -4.23
CA VAL A 84 5.24 3.38 -4.46
C VAL A 84 4.08 4.35 -4.26
N VAL A 85 2.88 4.05 -4.77
CA VAL A 85 1.69 4.90 -4.58
C VAL A 85 1.34 5.02 -3.09
N TRP A 86 1.39 3.91 -2.36
CA TRP A 86 1.08 3.86 -0.92
C TRP A 86 2.05 4.72 -0.10
N TYR A 87 3.37 4.52 -0.28
CA TYR A 87 4.37 5.30 0.46
C TYR A 87 4.41 6.77 0.03
N SER A 88 4.13 7.06 -1.25
CA SER A 88 4.05 8.43 -1.76
C SER A 88 2.84 9.17 -1.19
N GLY A 89 1.69 8.51 -1.00
CA GLY A 89 0.50 9.17 -0.46
C GLY A 89 0.52 9.40 1.06
N GLN A 90 1.34 8.65 1.80
CA GLN A 90 1.34 8.68 3.27
C GLN A 90 2.67 9.15 3.86
N PHE A 91 3.75 8.42 3.60
CA PHE A 91 5.05 8.70 4.20
C PHE A 91 5.73 9.92 3.57
N TRP A 92 5.72 10.01 2.23
CA TRP A 92 6.25 11.19 1.57
C TRP A 92 5.40 12.43 1.83
N ALA A 93 4.08 12.31 1.91
CA ALA A 93 3.19 13.44 2.26
C ALA A 93 3.54 14.01 3.64
N LEU A 94 3.76 13.16 4.63
CA LEU A 94 4.18 13.58 5.97
C LEU A 94 5.58 14.22 5.95
N TYR A 95 6.54 13.61 5.26
CA TYR A 95 7.88 14.19 5.09
C TYR A 95 7.81 15.55 4.41
N PHE A 96 7.00 15.69 3.35
CA PHE A 96 6.85 16.92 2.59
C PHE A 96 6.42 18.07 3.51
N LEU A 97 5.38 17.86 4.32
CA LEU A 97 4.93 18.88 5.27
C LEU A 97 6.05 19.28 6.24
N GLN A 98 6.77 18.31 6.81
CA GLN A 98 7.76 18.57 7.86
C GLN A 98 9.08 19.13 7.33
N GLN A 99 9.56 18.62 6.20
CA GLN A 99 10.93 18.82 5.73
C GLN A 99 11.02 19.71 4.50
N VAL A 100 9.97 19.73 3.65
CA VAL A 100 9.89 20.62 2.49
C VAL A 100 9.18 21.90 2.87
N SER A 101 7.93 21.81 3.34
CA SER A 101 7.12 22.95 3.74
C SER A 101 7.46 23.51 5.12
N LYS A 102 8.29 22.81 5.92
CA LYS A 102 8.72 23.22 7.27
C LYS A 102 7.57 23.45 8.26
N VAL A 103 6.44 22.78 8.06
CA VAL A 103 5.34 22.73 9.02
C VAL A 103 5.77 21.90 10.23
N ASP A 104 5.38 22.31 11.44
CA ASP A 104 5.76 21.59 12.64
C ASP A 104 5.23 20.13 12.66
N ALA A 105 5.91 19.28 13.42
CA ALA A 105 5.62 17.85 13.44
C ALA A 105 4.21 17.51 13.93
N LEU A 106 3.67 18.28 14.87
CA LEU A 106 2.36 18.03 15.46
C LEU A 106 1.25 18.41 14.47
N THR A 107 1.33 19.61 13.89
CA THR A 107 0.41 20.07 12.83
C THR A 107 0.43 19.15 11.62
N SER A 108 1.63 18.76 11.15
CA SER A 108 1.77 17.81 10.04
C SER A 108 1.09 16.47 10.34
N SER A 109 1.25 15.97 11.57
CA SER A 109 0.63 14.72 12.02
C SER A 109 -0.90 14.83 12.12
N TYR A 110 -1.43 16.00 12.51
CA TYR A 110 -2.87 16.25 12.51
C TYR A 110 -3.45 16.28 11.10
N ILE A 111 -2.81 16.97 10.15
CA ILE A 111 -3.28 17.07 8.76
C ILE A 111 -3.30 15.67 8.12
N VAL A 112 -2.18 14.93 8.20
CA VAL A 112 -2.08 13.58 7.64
C VAL A 112 -3.02 12.61 8.36
N GLY A 113 -3.11 12.69 9.70
CA GLY A 113 -3.99 11.85 10.50
C GLY A 113 -5.48 12.07 10.17
N ALA A 114 -5.91 13.33 10.04
CA ALA A 114 -7.28 13.65 9.64
C ALA A 114 -7.59 13.15 8.22
N ALA A 115 -6.68 13.39 7.27
CA ALA A 115 -6.83 12.90 5.90
C ALA A 115 -6.93 11.37 5.82
N LEU A 116 -6.11 10.65 6.60
CA LEU A 116 -6.15 9.18 6.69
C LEU A 116 -7.48 8.67 7.24
N LEU A 117 -7.98 9.27 8.31
CA LEU A 117 -9.27 8.91 8.89
C LEU A 117 -10.40 9.11 7.87
N LEU A 118 -10.43 10.26 7.21
CA LEU A 118 -11.42 10.57 6.17
C LEU A 118 -11.31 9.66 4.95
N ALA A 119 -10.10 9.26 4.57
CA ALA A 119 -9.86 8.40 3.42
C ALA A 119 -9.97 6.89 3.74
N THR A 120 -10.09 6.48 5.00
CA THR A 120 -10.22 5.06 5.38
C THR A 120 -11.38 4.35 4.65
N PRO A 121 -12.58 4.95 4.50
CA PRO A 121 -13.66 4.37 3.71
C PRO A 121 -13.31 4.12 2.23
N SER A 122 -12.33 4.85 1.67
CA SER A 122 -11.91 4.67 0.28
C SER A 122 -11.34 3.28 0.01
N LEU A 123 -10.68 2.66 0.99
CA LEU A 123 -10.15 1.29 0.87
C LEU A 123 -11.28 0.28 0.65
N ILE A 124 -12.37 0.42 1.41
CA ILE A 124 -13.55 -0.43 1.30
C ILE A 124 -14.29 -0.13 -0.01
N PHE A 125 -14.48 1.16 -0.31
CA PHE A 125 -15.16 1.60 -1.52
C PHE A 125 -14.48 1.09 -2.79
N PHE A 126 -13.16 1.22 -2.92
CA PHE A 126 -12.44 0.77 -4.10
C PHE A 126 -12.28 -0.76 -4.16
N GLY A 127 -12.22 -1.45 -3.02
CA GLY A 127 -12.36 -2.90 -2.96
C GLY A 127 -13.69 -3.36 -3.55
N TRP A 128 -14.80 -2.82 -3.05
CA TRP A 128 -16.15 -3.09 -3.56
C TRP A 128 -16.32 -2.70 -5.03
N LEU A 129 -15.81 -1.53 -5.44
CA LEU A 129 -15.86 -1.07 -6.83
C LEU A 129 -15.15 -2.07 -7.74
N SER A 130 -14.01 -2.62 -7.30
CA SER A 130 -13.26 -3.62 -8.07
C SER A 130 -14.00 -4.95 -8.25
N ASP A 131 -14.95 -5.27 -7.37
CA ASP A 131 -15.86 -6.41 -7.54
C ASP A 131 -16.89 -6.15 -8.65
N ILE A 132 -17.24 -4.90 -8.87
CA ILE A 132 -18.23 -4.47 -9.87
C ILE A 132 -17.61 -4.21 -11.23
N ILE A 133 -16.42 -3.60 -11.31
CA ILE A 133 -15.83 -3.21 -12.60
C ILE A 133 -14.59 -4.03 -12.99
N GLY A 134 -13.97 -4.72 -12.03
CA GLY A 134 -12.73 -5.46 -12.24
C GLY A 134 -11.58 -4.96 -11.38
N ARG A 135 -10.60 -5.83 -11.10
CA ARG A 135 -9.43 -5.50 -10.27
C ARG A 135 -8.44 -4.66 -11.08
N LYS A 136 -8.25 -5.03 -12.35
CA LYS A 136 -7.32 -4.37 -13.26
C LYS A 136 -7.65 -2.87 -13.45
N PRO A 137 -8.88 -2.45 -13.83
CA PRO A 137 -9.16 -1.03 -14.08
C PRO A 137 -9.01 -0.17 -12.83
N VAL A 138 -9.37 -0.68 -11.63
CA VAL A 138 -9.23 0.09 -10.39
C VAL A 138 -7.76 0.30 -10.03
N ILE A 139 -6.95 -0.78 -10.05
CA ILE A 139 -5.52 -0.70 -9.74
C ILE A 139 -4.78 0.19 -10.75
N LEU A 140 -5.02 -0.03 -12.05
CA LEU A 140 -4.38 0.78 -13.11
C LEU A 140 -4.83 2.24 -13.05
N GLY A 141 -6.11 2.50 -12.75
CA GLY A 141 -6.62 3.86 -12.54
C GLY A 141 -5.89 4.59 -11.43
N GLY A 142 -5.64 3.91 -10.29
CA GLY A 142 -4.87 4.49 -9.19
C GLY A 142 -3.43 4.82 -9.56
N MET A 143 -2.75 3.93 -10.30
CA MET A 143 -1.39 4.17 -10.77
C MET A 143 -1.32 5.32 -11.79
N LEU A 144 -2.28 5.39 -12.71
CA LEU A 144 -2.35 6.44 -13.73
C LEU A 144 -2.61 7.81 -13.10
N LEU A 145 -3.57 7.88 -12.17
CA LEU A 145 -3.87 9.12 -11.44
C LEU A 145 -2.65 9.58 -10.63
N ALA A 146 -2.00 8.67 -9.92
CA ALA A 146 -0.75 8.97 -9.21
C ALA A 146 0.32 9.54 -10.15
N ALA A 147 0.61 8.84 -11.26
CA ALA A 147 1.63 9.26 -12.22
C ALA A 147 1.34 10.63 -12.86
N THR A 148 0.07 10.96 -13.11
CA THR A 148 -0.32 12.20 -13.80
C THR A 148 -0.53 13.38 -12.85
N THR A 149 -0.97 13.13 -11.61
CA THR A 149 -1.42 14.20 -10.69
C THR A 149 -0.51 14.43 -9.49
N TYR A 150 0.46 13.56 -9.19
CA TYR A 150 1.36 13.78 -8.05
C TYR A 150 2.09 15.11 -8.11
N TYR A 151 2.66 15.48 -9.26
CA TYR A 151 3.37 16.75 -9.39
C TYR A 151 2.48 17.97 -9.06
N PRO A 152 1.33 18.19 -9.73
CA PRO A 152 0.46 19.33 -9.41
C PRO A 152 -0.12 19.27 -7.99
N LEU A 153 -0.46 18.08 -7.47
CA LEU A 153 -0.99 17.96 -6.10
C LEU A 153 0.05 18.37 -5.04
N TYR A 154 1.31 17.96 -5.21
CA TYR A 154 2.37 18.34 -4.27
C TYR A 154 2.78 19.81 -4.39
N LEU A 155 2.77 20.38 -5.58
CA LEU A 155 2.95 21.82 -5.73
C LEU A 155 1.83 22.60 -5.06
N TRP A 156 0.57 22.19 -5.28
CA TRP A 156 -0.56 22.81 -4.62
C TRP A 156 -0.49 22.67 -3.10
N LEU A 157 -0.09 21.50 -2.60
CA LEU A 157 0.14 21.27 -1.17
C LEU A 157 1.18 22.26 -0.63
N GLY A 158 2.28 22.47 -1.34
CA GLY A 158 3.30 23.46 -0.99
C GLY A 158 2.75 24.87 -0.87
N THR A 159 1.89 25.31 -1.81
CA THR A 159 1.32 26.67 -1.77
C THR A 159 0.40 26.92 -0.57
N VAL A 160 -0.21 25.87 -0.01
CA VAL A 160 -1.20 25.99 1.07
C VAL A 160 -0.66 25.56 2.43
N THR A 161 0.62 25.17 2.52
CA THR A 161 1.25 24.67 3.74
C THR A 161 2.47 25.51 4.15
N GLN A 162 2.42 26.82 3.92
CA GLN A 162 3.48 27.73 4.36
C GLN A 162 3.56 27.74 5.90
N PRO A 163 4.77 27.77 6.51
CA PRO A 163 4.94 27.63 7.97
C PRO A 163 4.05 28.53 8.81
N ASP A 164 3.87 29.78 8.37
CA ASP A 164 3.11 30.80 9.11
C ASP A 164 1.63 30.87 8.69
N ASN A 165 1.23 30.15 7.64
CA ASN A 165 -0.12 30.22 7.09
C ASN A 165 -0.52 28.88 6.45
N VAL A 166 -0.80 27.90 7.29
CA VAL A 166 -1.28 26.58 6.85
C VAL A 166 -2.80 26.62 6.66
N ASN A 167 -3.26 26.36 5.45
CA ASN A 167 -4.68 26.16 5.16
C ASN A 167 -5.05 24.69 5.41
N TYR A 168 -5.48 24.40 6.64
CA TYR A 168 -5.80 23.05 7.09
C TYR A 168 -6.82 22.33 6.21
N PRO A 169 -8.01 22.90 5.89
CA PRO A 169 -8.99 22.19 5.06
C PRO A 169 -8.45 21.77 3.69
N VAL A 170 -7.71 22.65 3.03
CA VAL A 170 -7.18 22.37 1.69
C VAL A 170 -6.04 21.35 1.77
N ALA A 171 -5.13 21.47 2.75
CA ALA A 171 -4.06 20.50 2.94
C ALA A 171 -4.61 19.10 3.25
N ILE A 172 -5.61 18.99 4.12
CA ILE A 172 -6.31 17.74 4.43
C ILE A 172 -6.96 17.16 3.17
N PHE A 173 -7.64 17.99 2.38
CA PHE A 173 -8.30 17.57 1.15
C PHE A 173 -7.30 17.02 0.09
N ILE A 174 -6.15 17.67 -0.08
CA ILE A 174 -5.11 17.21 -1.01
C ILE A 174 -4.58 15.84 -0.56
N ILE A 175 -4.24 15.69 0.72
CA ILE A 175 -3.74 14.42 1.24
C ILE A 175 -4.83 13.34 1.20
N PHE A 176 -6.09 13.71 1.43
CA PHE A 176 -7.23 12.81 1.24
C PHE A 176 -7.29 12.25 -0.20
N ILE A 177 -7.09 13.10 -1.22
CA ILE A 177 -6.99 12.64 -2.62
C ILE A 177 -5.82 11.66 -2.79
N LEU A 178 -4.64 11.99 -2.27
CA LEU A 178 -3.46 11.12 -2.36
C LEU A 178 -3.72 9.75 -1.71
N VAL A 179 -4.39 9.73 -0.55
CA VAL A 179 -4.76 8.50 0.15
C VAL A 179 -5.90 7.75 -0.57
N CYS A 180 -6.78 8.43 -1.30
CA CYS A 180 -7.77 7.75 -2.14
C CYS A 180 -7.10 6.94 -3.26
N TYR A 181 -5.99 7.43 -3.83
CA TYR A 181 -5.20 6.64 -4.80
C TYR A 181 -4.62 5.38 -4.14
N VAL A 182 -4.21 5.50 -2.87
CA VAL A 182 -3.83 4.33 -2.05
C VAL A 182 -5.00 3.36 -1.93
N GLY A 183 -6.22 3.86 -1.69
CA GLY A 183 -7.45 3.08 -1.71
C GLY A 183 -7.64 2.27 -2.99
N MET A 184 -7.44 2.92 -4.15
CA MET A 184 -7.56 2.30 -5.47
C MET A 184 -6.55 1.18 -5.71
N VAL A 185 -5.29 1.38 -5.32
CA VAL A 185 -4.25 0.36 -5.55
C VAL A 185 -4.25 -0.72 -4.49
N TYR A 186 -4.61 -0.41 -3.23
CA TYR A 186 -4.48 -1.33 -2.10
C TYR A 186 -5.77 -2.13 -1.84
N GLY A 187 -6.95 -1.50 -1.97
CA GLY A 187 -8.23 -2.15 -1.71
C GLY A 187 -8.42 -3.45 -2.51
N PRO A 188 -8.23 -3.45 -3.84
CA PRO A 188 -8.39 -4.63 -4.68
C PRO A 188 -7.25 -5.65 -4.58
N VAL A 189 -6.09 -5.30 -4.02
CA VAL A 189 -4.87 -6.14 -4.09
C VAL A 189 -5.02 -7.46 -3.37
N GLY A 190 -5.73 -7.50 -2.23
CA GLY A 190 -5.99 -8.74 -1.51
C GLY A 190 -6.77 -9.76 -2.36
N ALA A 191 -7.86 -9.31 -2.99
CA ALA A 191 -8.68 -10.14 -3.88
C ALA A 191 -7.90 -10.54 -5.14
N PHE A 192 -7.18 -9.58 -5.76
CA PHE A 192 -6.33 -9.85 -6.92
C PHE A 192 -5.33 -10.97 -6.65
N LEU A 193 -4.56 -10.89 -5.56
CA LEU A 193 -3.54 -11.90 -5.25
C LEU A 193 -4.15 -13.26 -4.92
N ALA A 194 -5.33 -13.29 -4.28
CA ALA A 194 -6.06 -14.52 -4.02
C ALA A 194 -6.54 -15.18 -5.32
N GLU A 195 -7.10 -14.41 -6.24
CA GLU A 195 -7.65 -14.92 -7.51
C GLU A 195 -6.56 -15.23 -8.54
N PHE A 196 -5.43 -14.51 -8.48
CA PHE A 196 -4.36 -14.62 -9.46
C PHE A 196 -3.49 -15.86 -9.26
N PHE A 197 -3.24 -16.27 -8.01
CA PHE A 197 -2.39 -17.43 -7.69
C PHE A 197 -3.20 -18.70 -7.38
N PRO A 198 -2.77 -19.87 -7.89
CA PRO A 198 -3.38 -21.16 -7.56
C PRO A 198 -3.31 -21.45 -6.06
N GLY A 199 -4.41 -21.91 -5.47
CA GLY A 199 -4.54 -22.13 -4.01
C GLY A 199 -3.38 -22.93 -3.39
N ARG A 200 -2.90 -23.98 -4.06
CA ARG A 200 -1.84 -24.87 -3.56
C ARG A 200 -0.46 -24.23 -3.37
N ILE A 201 -0.14 -23.14 -4.08
CA ILE A 201 1.13 -22.39 -3.92
C ILE A 201 0.91 -20.95 -3.46
N ARG A 202 -0.35 -20.49 -3.40
CA ARG A 202 -0.74 -19.10 -3.14
C ARG A 202 -0.01 -18.48 -1.96
N TYR A 203 0.02 -19.16 -0.81
CA TYR A 203 0.68 -18.64 0.39
C TYR A 203 2.16 -18.30 0.14
N THR A 204 2.88 -19.19 -0.56
CA THR A 204 4.31 -18.99 -0.87
C THR A 204 4.50 -17.96 -1.99
N SER A 205 3.67 -18.00 -3.04
CA SER A 205 3.78 -17.12 -4.19
C SER A 205 3.37 -15.67 -3.91
N VAL A 206 2.49 -15.42 -2.94
CA VAL A 206 2.02 -14.07 -2.58
C VAL A 206 3.05 -13.29 -1.76
N SER A 207 3.80 -13.96 -0.89
CA SER A 207 4.73 -13.30 0.04
C SER A 207 5.84 -12.52 -0.68
N VAL A 208 6.45 -13.10 -1.72
CA VAL A 208 7.57 -12.46 -2.44
C VAL A 208 7.16 -11.15 -3.13
N PRO A 209 6.13 -11.14 -3.99
CA PRO A 209 5.62 -9.90 -4.58
C PRO A 209 5.28 -8.85 -3.52
N TYR A 210 4.66 -9.26 -2.41
CA TYR A 210 4.22 -8.33 -1.36
C TYR A 210 5.40 -7.64 -0.66
N HIS A 211 6.43 -8.41 -0.29
CA HIS A 211 7.61 -7.85 0.36
C HIS A 211 8.52 -7.10 -0.61
N ILE A 212 8.65 -7.55 -1.87
CA ILE A 212 9.42 -6.79 -2.86
C ILE A 212 8.71 -5.48 -3.20
N GLY A 213 7.41 -5.54 -3.46
CA GLY A 213 6.60 -4.37 -3.81
C GLY A 213 6.61 -3.30 -2.72
N ASN A 214 6.27 -3.68 -1.48
CA ASN A 214 6.23 -2.73 -0.36
C ASN A 214 7.63 -2.40 0.19
N GLY A 215 8.55 -3.36 0.23
CA GLY A 215 9.88 -3.16 0.78
C GLY A 215 10.80 -2.36 -0.14
N TRP A 216 10.98 -2.82 -1.38
CA TRP A 216 11.89 -2.18 -2.33
C TRP A 216 11.20 -1.08 -3.14
N GLY A 217 10.01 -1.34 -3.69
CA GLY A 217 9.28 -0.30 -4.42
C GLY A 217 8.85 0.83 -3.49
N GLY A 218 7.99 0.51 -2.52
CA GLY A 218 7.45 1.47 -1.57
C GLY A 218 8.49 2.04 -0.60
N GLY A 219 9.23 1.18 0.09
CA GLY A 219 10.16 1.59 1.16
C GLY A 219 11.31 2.49 0.70
N LEU A 220 11.69 2.44 -0.58
CA LEU A 220 12.69 3.35 -1.15
C LEU A 220 12.14 4.74 -1.44
N VAL A 221 10.81 4.94 -1.48
CA VAL A 221 10.21 6.25 -1.79
C VAL A 221 10.76 7.34 -0.86
N PRO A 222 10.62 7.26 0.48
CA PRO A 222 11.05 8.36 1.34
C PRO A 222 12.57 8.60 1.27
N PHE A 223 13.35 7.54 1.07
CA PHE A 223 14.80 7.64 0.92
C PHE A 223 15.19 8.40 -0.35
N VAL A 224 14.66 7.98 -1.51
CA VAL A 224 14.98 8.58 -2.81
C VAL A 224 14.47 10.02 -2.86
N THR A 225 13.23 10.26 -2.44
CA THR A 225 12.64 11.60 -2.48
C THR A 225 13.31 12.57 -1.51
N SER A 226 13.63 12.13 -0.29
CA SER A 226 14.35 12.98 0.67
C SER A 226 15.76 13.31 0.21
N ALA A 227 16.51 12.33 -0.31
CA ALA A 227 17.84 12.54 -0.84
C ALA A 227 17.84 13.47 -2.06
N ALA A 228 16.93 13.24 -3.01
CA ALA A 228 16.78 14.09 -4.20
C ALA A 228 16.41 15.53 -3.83
N PHE A 229 15.48 15.72 -2.88
CA PHE A 229 15.13 17.05 -2.41
C PHE A 229 16.30 17.72 -1.66
N ALA A 230 16.99 17.00 -0.78
CA ALA A 230 18.14 17.54 -0.05
C ALA A 230 19.28 17.97 -0.98
N ALA A 231 19.51 17.25 -2.08
CA ALA A 231 20.55 17.56 -3.05
C ALA A 231 20.18 18.70 -4.01
N THR A 232 18.89 18.88 -4.34
CA THR A 232 18.46 19.78 -5.43
C THR A 232 17.61 20.97 -4.97
N GLY A 233 17.03 20.90 -3.78
CA GLY A 233 16.00 21.84 -3.30
C GLY A 233 14.68 21.80 -4.10
N SER A 234 14.51 20.85 -5.02
CA SER A 234 13.40 20.83 -5.97
C SER A 234 12.46 19.67 -5.74
N VAL A 235 11.18 20.01 -5.55
CA VAL A 235 10.08 19.03 -5.44
C VAL A 235 9.94 18.21 -6.72
N GLY A 236 10.22 18.80 -7.89
CA GLY A 236 10.14 18.09 -9.16
C GLY A 236 11.12 16.93 -9.25
N TYR A 237 12.39 17.15 -8.88
CA TYR A 237 13.39 16.07 -8.84
C TYR A 237 13.04 15.02 -7.78
N ALA A 238 12.53 15.43 -6.62
CA ALA A 238 12.08 14.51 -5.59
C ALA A 238 10.93 13.60 -6.04
N LEU A 239 10.04 14.09 -6.90
CA LEU A 239 8.87 13.34 -7.37
C LEU A 239 9.13 12.45 -8.59
N ILE A 240 10.32 12.48 -9.19
CA ILE A 240 10.66 11.63 -10.35
C ILE A 240 10.40 10.16 -10.04
N TYR A 241 10.88 9.66 -8.90
CA TYR A 241 10.69 8.26 -8.51
C TYR A 241 9.21 7.92 -8.21
N PRO A 242 8.48 8.69 -7.36
CA PRO A 242 7.04 8.55 -7.15
C PRO A 242 6.17 8.59 -8.41
N ILE A 243 6.63 9.25 -9.47
CA ILE A 243 5.86 9.40 -10.73
C ILE A 243 6.27 8.33 -11.74
N ALA A 244 7.57 8.19 -12.00
CA ALA A 244 8.08 7.31 -13.05
C ALA A 244 7.83 5.84 -12.73
N VAL A 245 7.97 5.42 -11.47
CA VAL A 245 7.80 4.00 -11.12
C VAL A 245 6.34 3.55 -11.29
N PRO A 246 5.32 4.25 -10.75
CA PRO A 246 3.93 3.91 -11.03
C PRO A 246 3.57 4.04 -12.51
N ALA A 247 4.15 5.00 -13.26
CA ALA A 247 3.93 5.12 -14.70
C ALA A 247 4.46 3.89 -15.47
N VAL A 248 5.68 3.44 -15.17
CA VAL A 248 6.26 2.24 -15.77
C VAL A 248 5.47 0.99 -15.36
N CYS A 249 5.10 0.87 -14.07
CA CYS A 249 4.30 -0.25 -13.59
C CYS A 249 2.91 -0.26 -14.24
N PHE A 250 2.27 0.90 -14.43
CA PHE A 250 1.02 1.04 -15.15
C PHE A 250 1.17 0.54 -16.59
N LEU A 251 2.19 1.00 -17.32
CA LEU A 251 2.41 0.58 -18.72
C LEU A 251 2.64 -0.93 -18.81
N LEU A 252 3.47 -1.50 -17.94
CA LEU A 252 3.73 -2.94 -17.93
C LEU A 252 2.47 -3.74 -17.53
N ALA A 253 1.78 -3.33 -16.47
CA ALA A 253 0.58 -4.00 -15.99
C ALA A 253 -0.60 -3.86 -16.96
N LEU A 254 -0.66 -2.80 -17.77
CA LEU A 254 -1.68 -2.63 -18.80
C LEU A 254 -1.71 -3.82 -19.76
N TRP A 255 -0.54 -4.35 -20.13
CA TRP A 255 -0.40 -5.49 -21.04
C TRP A 255 -0.28 -6.83 -20.31
N LEU A 256 0.39 -6.86 -19.15
CA LEU A 256 0.74 -8.12 -18.47
C LEU A 256 -0.28 -8.56 -17.43
N MET A 257 -0.96 -7.63 -16.75
CA MET A 257 -1.91 -7.96 -15.70
C MET A 257 -3.22 -8.44 -16.34
N PRO A 258 -3.67 -9.68 -16.08
CA PRO A 258 -4.98 -10.12 -16.53
C PRO A 258 -6.06 -9.56 -15.60
N GLU A 259 -7.28 -9.46 -16.12
CA GLU A 259 -8.45 -9.30 -15.25
C GLU A 259 -8.68 -10.62 -14.49
N THR A 260 -8.96 -10.50 -13.20
CA THR A 260 -9.14 -11.63 -12.27
C THR A 260 -10.56 -11.71 -11.74
N ARG A 261 -11.37 -10.66 -11.96
CA ARG A 261 -12.80 -10.67 -11.64
C ARG A 261 -13.48 -11.91 -12.20
N ARG A 262 -14.23 -12.60 -11.33
CA ARG A 262 -14.94 -13.88 -11.57
C ARG A 262 -14.05 -15.11 -11.68
N VAL A 263 -12.73 -15.01 -11.47
CA VAL A 263 -11.90 -16.20 -11.30
C VAL A 263 -12.25 -16.83 -9.95
N SER A 264 -12.79 -18.05 -10.01
CA SER A 264 -13.11 -18.79 -8.79
C SER A 264 -11.82 -19.17 -8.06
N ILE A 265 -11.74 -18.83 -6.77
CA ILE A 265 -10.67 -19.31 -5.90
C ILE A 265 -10.81 -20.80 -5.58
N TRP A 266 -11.99 -21.39 -5.84
CA TRP A 266 -12.40 -22.76 -5.50
C TRP A 266 -12.09 -23.77 -6.61
N GLU A 267 -11.98 -23.31 -7.85
CA GLU A 267 -11.67 -24.19 -8.97
C GLU A 267 -10.15 -24.35 -9.11
N PRO A 268 -9.64 -25.57 -9.32
CA PRO A 268 -8.24 -25.75 -9.67
C PRO A 268 -7.98 -24.99 -10.98
N VAL A 269 -6.97 -24.11 -10.97
CA VAL A 269 -6.53 -23.40 -12.18
C VAL A 269 -6.07 -24.46 -13.17
N GLU A 270 -6.93 -24.86 -14.10
CA GLU A 270 -6.51 -25.62 -15.26
C GLU A 270 -5.40 -24.83 -15.95
N PRO A 271 -4.34 -25.51 -16.45
CA PRO A 271 -3.29 -24.82 -17.17
C PRO A 271 -3.97 -24.13 -18.35
N ARG A 272 -4.10 -22.80 -18.28
CA ARG A 272 -4.66 -21.98 -19.36
C ARG A 272 -3.84 -22.24 -20.61
N LEU A 273 -4.33 -23.19 -21.42
CA LEU A 273 -3.84 -23.43 -22.77
C LEU A 273 -4.05 -22.11 -23.49
N ARG A 274 -2.93 -21.54 -23.94
CA ARG A 274 -2.90 -20.31 -24.73
C ARG A 274 -3.89 -20.46 -25.89
N SER A 275 -4.91 -19.61 -25.94
CA SER A 275 -5.50 -19.15 -27.19
C SER A 275 -4.88 -17.80 -27.53
#